data_AF-A0AAU6DRX0-F1
#
_entry.id   AF-A0AAU6DRX0-F1
#
_cell.length_a   1.000
_cell.length_b   1.000
_cell.length_c   1.000
_cell.angle_alpha   90.00
_cell.angle_beta   90.00
_cell.angle_gamma   90.00
#
_symmetry.space_group_name_H-M   'P 1'
#
loop_
_entity.id
_entity.type
_entity.pdbx_description
1 polymer ?
#
loop_
_entity_poly.entity_id
_entity_poly.type
_entity_poly.pdbx_seq_one_letter_code
_entity_poly.pdbx_strand_id
1 'polypeptide(L)' 'MEVRTPLYSELAAQWAARGATVPGAPDPEWQRLTSYEALLDEVESVLRDLRPHRAPETRLLSGRAAPGI' A
#
# COMPACT_ATOMS: atom_id res chain seq x y z
N MET A 1 -29.76 -15.07 -13.28
CA MET A 1 -28.85 -16.10 -13.82
C MET A 1 -28.22 -15.52 -15.06
N GLU A 2 -26.97 -15.05 -14.95
CA GLU A 2 -26.28 -14.45 -16.08
C GLU A 2 -25.92 -15.57 -17.08
N VAL A 3 -26.41 -15.46 -18.32
CA VAL A 3 -26.13 -16.43 -19.38
C VAL A 3 -24.67 -16.25 -19.79
N ARG A 4 -23.76 -17.00 -19.15
CA ARG A 4 -22.35 -17.01 -19.57
C ARG A 4 -22.28 -17.53 -21.00
N THR A 5 -21.84 -16.67 -21.92
CA THR A 5 -21.60 -17.06 -23.31
C THR A 5 -20.53 -18.15 -23.32
N PRO A 6 -20.78 -19.33 -23.93
CA PRO A 6 -19.86 -20.47 -23.82
C PRO A 6 -18.44 -20.15 -24.32
N LEU A 7 -18.34 -19.33 -25.38
CA LEU A 7 -17.06 -18.82 -25.88
C LEU A 7 -16.31 -17.98 -24.83
N TYR A 8 -17.03 -17.14 -24.09
CA TYR A 8 -16.44 -16.31 -23.04
C TYR A 8 -15.89 -17.17 -21.91
N SER A 9 -16.61 -18.23 -21.50
CA SER A 9 -16.12 -19.13 -20.45
C SER A 9 -14.85 -19.88 -20.85
N GLU A 10 -14.75 -20.32 -22.10
CA GLU A 10 -13.54 -20.99 -22.60
C GLU A 10 -12.35 -20.03 -22.66
N LEU A 11 -12.58 -18.79 -23.14
CA LEU A 11 -11.54 -17.75 -23.20
C LEU A 11 -11.09 -17.33 -21.79
N ALA A 12 -12.02 -17.17 -20.85
CA ALA A 12 -11.74 -16.88 -19.46
C ALA A 12 -10.91 -17.98 -18.80
N ALA A 13 -11.25 -19.26 -19.05
CA ALA A 13 -10.46 -20.39 -18.56
C ALA A 13 -9.03 -20.39 -19.15
N GLN A 14 -8.90 -20.04 -20.42
CA GLN A 14 -7.61 -19.93 -21.11
C GLN A 14 -6.73 -18.80 -20.58
N TRP A 15 -7.31 -17.67 -20.18
CA TRP A 15 -6.58 -16.57 -19.53
C TRP A 15 -6.16 -16.94 -18.11
N ALA A 16 -7.07 -17.53 -17.32
CA ALA A 16 -6.78 -18.00 -15.98
C ALA A 16 -5.65 -19.05 -15.97
N ALA A 17 -5.67 -20.00 -16.91
CA ALA A 17 -4.62 -21.02 -17.05
C ALA A 17 -3.23 -20.44 -17.37
N ARG A 18 -3.17 -19.21 -17.91
CA ARG A 18 -1.94 -18.49 -18.21
C ARG A 18 -1.52 -17.52 -17.11
N GLY A 19 -2.29 -17.43 -16.02
CA GLY A 19 -2.09 -16.41 -14.98
C GLY A 19 -2.35 -14.99 -15.46
N ALA A 20 -3.09 -14.81 -16.56
CA ALA A 20 -3.47 -13.50 -17.06
C ALA A 20 -4.76 -13.02 -16.37
N THR A 21 -4.91 -11.70 -16.23
CA THR A 21 -6.14 -11.08 -15.74
C THR A 21 -7.32 -11.45 -16.65
N VAL A 22 -8.37 -12.02 -16.06
CA VAL A 22 -9.60 -12.36 -16.77
C VAL A 22 -10.50 -11.11 -16.78
N PRO A 23 -10.84 -10.54 -17.95
CA PRO A 23 -11.81 -9.46 -18.08
C PRO A 23 -13.11 -9.78 -17.34
N GLY A 24 -13.76 -8.77 -16.78
CA GLY A 24 -14.99 -8.93 -16.02
C GLY A 24 -14.87 -9.71 -14.70
N ALA A 25 -13.71 -10.32 -14.41
CA ALA A 25 -13.39 -10.87 -13.11
C ALA A 25 -12.54 -9.87 -12.32
N PRO A 26 -12.72 -9.78 -10.99
CA PRO A 26 -11.83 -8.99 -10.16
C PRO A 26 -10.41 -9.56 -10.22
N ASP A 27 -9.43 -8.69 -10.42
CA ASP A 27 -8.01 -9.05 -10.41
C ASP A 27 -7.50 -9.12 -8.95
N PRO A 28 -7.00 -10.28 -8.48
CA PRO A 28 -6.54 -10.43 -7.09
C PRO A 28 -5.33 -9.56 -6.74
N GLU A 29 -4.42 -9.31 -7.69
CA GLU A 29 -3.27 -8.44 -7.46
C GLU A 29 -3.72 -6.98 -7.36
N TRP A 30 -4.63 -6.56 -8.24
CA TRP A 30 -5.24 -5.24 -8.14
C TRP A 30 -5.99 -5.06 -6.83
N GLN A 31 -6.77 -6.06 -6.41
CA GLN A 31 -7.46 -6.04 -5.11
C GLN A 31 -6.48 -5.90 -3.95
N ARG A 32 -5.36 -6.63 -3.98
CA ARG A 32 -4.31 -6.51 -2.98
C ARG A 32 -3.69 -5.11 -2.96
N LEU A 33 -3.32 -4.56 -4.12
CA LEU A 33 -2.65 -3.25 -4.21
C LEU A 33 -3.58 -2.08 -3.87
N THR A 34 -4.87 -2.23 -4.12
CA THR A 34 -5.87 -1.19 -3.86
C THR A 34 -6.56 -1.32 -2.50
N SER A 35 -6.25 -2.37 -1.73
CA SER A 35 -6.84 -2.53 -0.41
C SER A 35 -6.30 -1.49 0.57
N TYR A 36 -7.17 -1.02 1.45
CA TYR A 36 -6.79 -0.10 2.52
C TYR A 36 -5.76 -0.73 3.46
N GLU A 37 -5.85 -2.05 3.66
CA GLU A 37 -4.91 -2.83 4.48
C GLU A 37 -3.50 -2.79 3.88
N ALA A 38 -3.35 -3.01 2.57
CA ALA A 38 -2.05 -2.94 1.92
C ALA A 38 -1.44 -1.53 1.98
N LEU A 39 -2.28 -0.49 1.87
CA LEU A 39 -1.84 0.88 2.08
C LEU A 39 -1.31 1.10 3.52
N LEU A 40 -2.02 0.62 4.53
CA LEU A 40 -1.59 0.76 5.92
C LEU A 40 -0.27 0.02 6.19
N ASP A 41 -0.13 -1.19 5.67
CA ASP A 41 1.10 -1.99 5.80
C ASP A 41 2.30 -1.29 5.13
N GLU A 42 2.10 -0.72 3.94
CA GLU A 42 3.13 0.03 3.24
C GLU A 42 3.54 1.30 4.02
N VAL A 43 2.57 2.07 4.51
CA VAL A 43 2.83 3.27 5.31
C VAL A 43 3.60 2.95 6.59
N GLU A 44 3.22 1.89 7.31
CA GLU A 44 3.92 1.44 8.52
C GLU A 44 5.36 1.03 8.21
N SER A 45 5.58 0.30 7.10
CA SER A 45 6.93 -0.06 6.67
C SER A 45 7.78 1.19 6.41
N VAL A 46 7.25 2.16 5.67
CA VAL A 46 7.95 3.41 5.36
C VAL A 46 8.25 4.20 6.64
N LEU A 47 7.27 4.35 7.54
CA LEU A 47 7.48 5.06 8.80
C LEU A 47 8.53 4.39 9.69
N ARG A 48 8.58 3.06 9.69
CA ARG A 48 9.62 2.29 10.41
C ARG A 48 11.02 2.61 9.88
N ASP A 49 11.18 2.66 8.56
CA ASP A 49 12.46 2.99 7.92
C ASP A 49 12.88 4.45 8.15
N LEU A 50 11.91 5.36 8.27
CA LEU A 50 12.15 6.77 8.57
C LEU A 50 12.46 7.03 10.05
N ARG A 51 11.96 6.21 10.97
CA ARG A 51 12.14 6.37 12.42
C ARG A 51 13.61 6.47 12.90
N PRO A 52 14.58 5.67 12.41
CA PRO A 52 15.98 5.81 12.79
C PRO A 52 16.64 7.11 12.29
N HIS A 53 16.02 7.84 11.36
CA HIS A 53 16.54 9.11 10.83
C HIS A 53 16.05 10.35 11.61
N ARG A 54 15.27 10.18 12.69
CA ARG A 54 14.96 11.29 13.60
C ARG A 54 16.27 11.73 14.26
N ALA A 55 16.82 12.85 13.78
CA ALA A 55 17.99 13.49 14.37
C ALA A 55 17.81 13.58 15.89
N PRO A 56 18.86 13.31 16.70
CA PRO A 56 18.78 13.49 18.14
C PRO A 56 18.27 14.91 18.37
N GLU A 57 17.21 15.01 19.15
CA GLU A 57 16.58 16.29 19.47
C GLU A 57 17.70 17.22 19.90
N THR A 58 18.03 18.20 19.06
CA THR A 58 18.96 19.25 19.44
C THR A 58 18.34 19.83 20.69
N ARG A 59 18.91 19.49 21.86
CA ARG A 59 18.63 20.17 23.12
C ARG A 59 18.72 21.64 22.79
N LEU A 60 17.57 22.29 22.63
CA LEU A 60 17.50 23.73 22.67
C LEU A 60 18.13 24.06 24.01
N LEU A 61 19.35 24.61 23.96
CA LEU A 61 20.05 25.07 25.15
C LEU A 61 19.08 26.03 25.85
N SER A 62 18.49 25.57 26.95
CA SER A 62 17.89 26.44 27.96
C SER A 62 19.04 27.32 28.45
N GLY A 63 19.17 28.49 27.82
CA GLY A 63 20.42 29.23 27.83
C GLY A 63 20.23 30.68 27.45
N ARG A 64 19.33 31.37 28.15
CA ARG A 64 19.56 32.79 28.47
C ARG A 64 18.87 33.15 29.78
N ALA A 65 19.63 33.01 30.87
CA ALA A 65 19.39 33.85 32.04
C ALA A 65 19.49 35.32 31.57
N ALA A 66 18.41 36.07 31.72
CA ALA A 66 18.45 37.52 31.55
C ALA A 66 19.29 38.12 32.68
N PRO A 67 20.27 39.00 32.41
CA PRO A 67 20.93 39.73 33.47
C PRO A 67 19.94 40.77 34.01
N GLY A 68 19.83 40.84 35.34
CA GLY A 68 19.06 41.88 36.00
C GLY A 68 19.65 43.26 35.73
N ILE A 69 18.77 44.20 35.44
CA ILE A 69 18.82 45.61 35.84
C ILE A 69 17.39 46.03 36.17
#